data_AF-A0A242NA77-F1
#
_entry.id   AF-A0A242NA77-F1
#
_cell.length_a   1.000
_cell.length_b   1.000
_cell.length_c   1.000
_cell.angle_alpha   90.00
_cell.angle_beta   90.00
_cell.angle_gamma   90.00
#
_symmetry.space_group_name_H-M   'P 1'
#
loop_
_entity.id
_entity.type
_entity.pdbx_description
1 polymer ?
#
loop_
_entity_poly.entity_id
_entity_poly.type
_entity_poly.pdbx_seq_one_letter_code
_entity_poly.pdbx_strand_id
1 'polypeptide(L)' 'MKRTFNTVDYVAPFTVFDVGGNKYRVITDIHYNRKKVYIRYVLTHAEYDRNKWKVK' A
#
# COMPACT_ATOMS: atom_id res chain seq x y z
N MET A 1 0.72 13.09 -0.35
CA MET A 1 0.16 11.74 -0.59
C MET A 1 -1.35 11.80 -0.74
N LYS A 2 -2.12 12.05 0.34
CA LYS A 2 -3.59 12.05 0.29
C LYS A 2 -4.20 12.99 -0.74
N ARG A 3 -3.70 14.21 -0.89
CA ARG A 3 -4.17 15.16 -1.95
C ARG A 3 -4.09 14.62 -3.38
N THR A 4 -3.15 13.72 -3.66
CA THR A 4 -2.93 13.16 -5.00
C THR A 4 -3.63 11.80 -5.14
N PHE A 5 -3.61 11.01 -4.07
CA PHE A 5 -4.26 9.70 -3.98
C PHE A 5 -5.17 9.72 -2.76
N ASN A 6 -6.44 10.10 -2.96
CA ASN A 6 -7.38 10.28 -1.85
C ASN A 6 -7.68 8.96 -1.10
N THR A 7 -7.46 7.83 -1.76
CA THR A 7 -7.65 6.47 -1.22
C THR A 7 -6.39 5.86 -0.61
N VAL A 8 -5.31 6.64 -0.45
CA VAL A 8 -4.08 6.12 0.15
C VAL A 8 -4.22 6.03 1.66
N ASP A 9 -3.85 4.88 2.21
CA ASP A 9 -3.85 4.61 3.65
C ASP A 9 -2.45 4.31 4.17
N TYR A 10 -2.16 4.79 5.37
CA TYR A 10 -0.93 4.47 6.09
C TYR A 10 -1.22 3.37 7.11
N VAL A 11 -0.60 2.20 6.90
CA VAL A 11 -0.69 1.04 7.78
C VAL A 11 0.72 0.71 8.23
N ALA A 12 1.14 1.30 9.35
CA ALA A 12 2.53 1.29 9.80
C ALA A 12 3.13 -0.13 9.74
N PRO A 13 4.33 -0.30 9.13
CA PRO A 13 5.20 0.75 8.58
C PRO A 13 4.92 1.14 7.11
N PHE A 14 3.88 0.59 6.48
CA PHE A 14 3.65 0.66 5.04
C PHE A 14 2.62 1.73 4.61
N THR A 15 2.70 2.14 3.34
CA THR A 15 1.67 2.92 2.65
C THR A 15 0.98 2.06 1.60
N VAL A 16 -0.35 2.00 1.66
CA VAL A 16 -1.20 1.15 0.81
C VAL A 16 -1.95 2.01 -0.19
N PHE A 17 -1.94 1.61 -1.46
CA PHE A 17 -2.65 2.29 -2.53
C PHE A 17 -3.70 1.41 -3.17
N ASP A 18 -4.84 2.01 -3.48
CA ASP A 18 -5.89 1.40 -4.29
C ASP A 18 -5.62 1.67 -5.78
N VAL A 19 -5.58 0.60 -6.59
CA VAL A 19 -5.32 0.69 -8.03
C VAL A 19 -6.24 -0.23 -8.84
N GLY A 20 -6.37 0.10 -10.14
CA GLY A 20 -7.18 -0.68 -11.08
C GLY A 20 -8.69 -0.63 -10.79
N GLY A 21 -9.20 0.53 -10.35
CA GLY A 21 -10.61 0.67 -9.94
C GLY A 21 -10.93 -0.05 -8.64
N ASN A 22 -10.05 0.10 -7.63
CA ASN A 22 -10.18 -0.49 -6.30
C ASN A 22 -10.03 -2.04 -6.24
N LYS A 23 -9.59 -2.68 -7.34
CA LYS A 23 -9.45 -4.14 -7.41
C LYS A 23 -8.22 -4.67 -6.70
N TYR A 24 -7.18 -3.84 -6.58
CA TYR A 24 -5.89 -4.22 -6.03
C TYR A 24 -5.41 -3.26 -4.95
N ARG A 25 -4.52 -3.75 -4.09
CA ARG A 25 -3.80 -3.05 -3.04
C ARG A 25 -2.30 -3.17 -3.31
N VAL A 26 -1.64 -2.04 -3.54
CA VAL A 26 -0.19 -1.97 -3.66
C VAL A 26 0.37 -1.52 -2.34
N ILE A 27 1.09 -2.40 -1.66
CA ILE A 27 1.69 -2.14 -0.36
C ILE A 27 3.13 -1.70 -0.58
N THR A 28 3.49 -0.53 -0.06
CA THR A 28 4.79 0.09 -0.28
C THR A 28 5.46 0.50 1.03
N ASP A 29 6.79 0.50 0.99
CA ASP A 29 7.63 1.11 2.00
C ASP A 29 8.26 2.38 1.39
N ILE A 30 8.06 3.52 2.03
CA ILE A 30 8.43 4.82 1.49
C ILE A 30 9.49 5.47 2.36
N HIS A 31 10.69 5.60 1.79
CA HIS A 31 11.78 6.35 2.40
C HIS A 31 11.73 7.79 1.90
N TYR A 32 10.95 8.64 2.59
CA TYR A 32 10.74 10.04 2.19
C TYR A 32 12.05 10.85 2.13
N ASN A 33 12.97 10.63 3.08
CA ASN A 33 14.27 11.29 3.12
C ASN A 33 15.13 10.99 1.87
N ARG A 34 15.07 9.75 1.36
CA ARG A 34 15.81 9.31 0.17
C ARG A 34 15.00 9.46 -1.11
N LYS A 35 13.75 9.90 -1.02
CA LYS A 35 12.77 9.95 -2.13
C LYS A 35 12.67 8.61 -2.88
N LYS A 36 12.66 7.49 -2.15
CA LYS A 36 12.54 6.14 -2.72
C LYS A 36 11.25 5.45 -2.26
N VAL A 37 10.64 4.72 -3.18
CA VAL A 37 9.44 3.90 -2.94
C VAL A 37 9.78 2.46 -3.29
N TYR A 38 9.55 1.55 -2.35
CA TYR A 38 9.74 0.12 -2.55
C TYR A 38 8.37 -0.56 -2.55
N ILE A 39 8.05 -1.25 -3.64
CA ILE A 39 6.84 -2.09 -3.70
C ILE A 39 7.17 -3.39 -2.97
N ARG A 40 6.38 -3.69 -1.93
CA ARG A 40 6.52 -4.92 -1.13
C ARG A 40 5.60 -6.02 -1.66
N TYR A 41 4.35 -5.64 -1.94
CA TYR A 41 3.32 -6.56 -2.42
C TYR A 41 2.34 -5.86 -3.35
N VAL A 42 1.78 -6.64 -4.28
CA VAL A 42 0.60 -6.26 -5.06
C VAL A 42 -0.41 -7.37 -4.87
N LEU A 43 -1.54 -7.06 -4.25
CA LEU A 43 -2.55 -8.03 -3.83
C LEU A 43 -3.91 -7.64 -4.41
N THR A 44 -4.78 -8.62 -4.67
CA THR A 44 -6.21 -8.37 -4.83
C THR A 44 -6.80 -7.86 -3.51
N HIS A 45 -7.98 -7.22 -3.58
CA HIS A 45 -8.72 -6.82 -2.37
C HIS A 45 -8.93 -8.00 -1.41
N ALA A 46 -9.36 -9.15 -1.94
CA ALA A 46 -9.59 -10.36 -1.15
C ALA A 46 -8.30 -10.90 -0.49
N GLU A 47 -7.15 -10.82 -1.17
CA GLU A 47 -5.86 -11.21 -0.59
C GLU A 47 -5.42 -10.27 0.52
N TYR A 48 -5.61 -8.96 0.33
CA TYR A 48 -5.28 -7.95 1.31
C TYR A 48 -6.06 -8.14 2.61
N ASP A 49 -7.36 -8.42 2.52
CA ASP A 49 -8.27 -8.62 3.66
C ASP A 49 -7.89 -9.81 4.54
N ARG A 50 -7.22 -10.82 3.95
CA ARG A 50 -6.71 -11.97 4.71
C ARG A 50 -5.56 -11.61 5.66
N ASN A 51 -5.04 -10.38 5.60
CA ASN A 51 -4.00 -9.83 6.48
C ASN A 51 -2.69 -10.65 6.57
N LYS A 52 -2.47 -11.65 5.73
CA LYS A 52 -1.27 -12.51 5.73
C LYS A 52 0.03 -11.75 5.39
N TRP A 53 -0.12 -10.59 4.74
CA TRP A 53 0.99 -9.70 4.38
C TRP A 53 1.50 -8.87 5.58
N LYS A 54 0.70 -8.76 6.65
CA LYS A 54 1.13 -8.13 7.90
C LYS A 54 2.03 -9.12 8.61
N VAL A 55 3.33 -8.86 8.58
CA VAL A 55 4.30 -9.60 9.40
C VAL A 55 4.01 -9.25 10.86
N LYS A 56 4.01 -10.26 11.74
CA LYS A 56 3.77 -10.12 13.18
C LYS A 56 4.81 -9.23 13.86
#